data_AF-A0A6I6EC05-F1
#
_entry.id   AF-A0A6I6EC05-F1
#
_cell.length_a   1.000
_cell.length_b   1.000
_cell.length_c   1.000
_cell.angle_alpha   90.00
_cell.angle_beta   90.00
_cell.angle_gamma   90.00
#
_symmetry.space_group_name_H-M   'P 1'
#
loop_
_entity.id
_entity.type
_entity.pdbx_description
1 polymer ?
#
loop_
_entity_poly.entity_id
_entity_poly.type
_entity_poly.pdbx_seq_one_letter_code
_entity_poly.pdbx_strand_id
1 'polypeptide(L)'
;MQSILLVPLLIGAFFGLAHAEEIGSVSTKFKWMGPNDKIVVEVFQDEAIPGVVCYLSRAKTGGVSGAVGVAEDTSDASIECTQIGPIALPDDIRSGKRNGEPVFKKRTSLLFKTLQVVRFYDGPRNALVYLTYSDRLIEGSPKNSVSAVVIQPWKGDPAQPAGE
;
A
#
# COMPACT_ATOMS: atom_id res chain seq x y z
N MET A 1 46.42 21.42 -25.92
CA MET A 1 45.17 20.69 -26.21
C MET A 1 44.83 19.86 -24.99
N GLN A 2 44.03 20.39 -24.07
CA GLN A 2 43.56 19.69 -22.88
C GLN A 2 42.24 19.00 -23.21
N SER A 3 42.25 17.68 -23.24
CA SER A 3 41.07 16.85 -23.48
C SER A 3 40.19 16.85 -22.22
N ILE A 4 39.08 17.57 -22.27
CA ILE A 4 38.04 17.52 -21.23
C ILE A 4 37.24 16.23 -21.44
N LEU A 5 37.46 15.25 -20.56
CA LEU A 5 36.63 14.04 -20.46
C LEU A 5 35.32 14.39 -19.77
N LEU A 6 34.23 14.49 -20.53
CA LEU A 6 32.86 14.49 -19.98
C LEU A 6 32.53 13.08 -19.47
N VAL A 7 32.41 12.94 -18.16
CA VAL A 7 31.82 11.76 -17.51
C VAL A 7 30.30 11.98 -17.47
N PRO A 8 29.46 11.08 -18.01
CA PRO A 8 28.02 11.23 -17.91
C PRO A 8 27.58 10.86 -16.50
N LEU A 9 27.01 11.83 -15.79
CA LEU A 9 26.36 11.63 -14.49
C LEU A 9 25.07 10.85 -14.71
N LEU A 10 25.10 9.53 -14.48
CA LEU A 10 23.89 8.71 -14.37
C LEU A 10 23.11 9.16 -13.13
N ILE A 11 22.13 10.05 -13.32
CA ILE A 11 21.10 10.31 -12.33
C ILE A 11 20.14 9.12 -12.39
N GLY A 12 20.40 8.11 -11.57
CA GLY A 12 19.46 7.02 -11.35
C GLY A 12 18.21 7.55 -10.68
N ALA A 13 17.08 7.50 -11.39
CA ALA A 13 15.76 7.74 -10.81
C ALA A 13 15.50 6.64 -9.77
N PHE A 14 15.68 6.99 -8.48
CA PHE A 14 15.13 6.21 -7.38
C PHE A 14 13.62 6.33 -7.45
N PHE A 15 12.97 5.36 -8.11
CA PHE A 15 11.57 5.09 -7.85
C PHE A 15 11.50 4.56 -6.42
N GLY A 16 10.99 5.38 -5.50
CA GLY A 16 10.57 4.91 -4.21
C GLY A 16 9.55 3.79 -4.43
N LEU A 17 9.67 2.72 -3.65
CA LEU A 17 8.52 1.87 -3.38
C LEU A 17 8.06 2.29 -2.00
N ALA A 18 6.79 2.68 -1.88
CA ALA A 18 6.20 3.06 -0.61
C ALA A 18 6.44 1.93 0.41
N HIS A 19 7.29 2.20 1.41
CA HIS A 19 7.53 1.28 2.51
C HIS A 19 6.34 1.31 3.43
N ALA A 20 5.65 0.17 3.59
CA ALA A 20 4.59 0.07 4.58
C ALA A 20 5.17 -0.23 5.97
N GLU A 21 4.77 0.57 6.94
CA GLU A 21 5.17 0.47 8.35
C GLU A 21 4.09 -0.27 9.14
N GLU A 22 4.45 -1.30 9.92
CA GLU A 22 3.51 -2.00 10.82
C GLU A 22 3.26 -1.14 12.06
N ILE A 23 2.06 -0.58 12.20
CA ILE A 23 1.68 0.28 13.34
C ILE A 23 1.09 -0.54 14.51
N GLY A 24 0.75 -1.80 14.28
CA GLY A 24 0.21 -2.67 15.32
C GLY A 24 -0.28 -4.01 14.81
N SER A 25 -0.62 -4.91 15.75
CA SER A 25 -1.24 -6.19 15.40
C SER A 25 -2.09 -6.77 16.53
N VAL A 26 -3.09 -7.58 16.17
CA VAL A 26 -4.00 -8.27 17.09
C VAL A 26 -3.97 -9.77 16.80
N SER A 27 -3.78 -10.59 17.82
CA SER A 27 -3.82 -12.06 17.67
C SER A 27 -5.24 -12.56 17.45
N THR A 28 -5.43 -13.48 16.50
CA THR A 28 -6.76 -14.04 16.16
C THR A 28 -6.87 -15.52 16.50
N LYS A 29 -5.77 -16.29 16.40
CA LYS A 29 -5.79 -17.72 16.70
C LYS A 29 -4.53 -18.15 17.43
N PHE A 30 -4.73 -18.77 18.59
CA PHE A 30 -3.63 -19.36 19.35
C PHE A 30 -3.03 -20.56 18.62
N LYS A 31 -1.69 -20.63 18.59
CA LYS A 31 -0.94 -21.78 18.08
C LYS A 31 -0.01 -22.30 19.18
N TRP A 32 -0.12 -23.60 19.49
CA TRP A 32 0.69 -24.24 20.52
C TRP A 32 2.19 -24.24 20.19
N MET A 33 2.54 -24.32 18.90
CA MET A 33 3.93 -24.31 18.43
C MET A 33 4.16 -23.14 17.46
N GLY A 34 4.88 -22.11 17.93
CA GLY A 34 5.23 -20.92 17.16
C GLY A 34 4.26 -19.73 17.36
N PRO A 35 4.42 -18.64 16.58
CA PRO A 35 3.60 -17.44 16.74
C PRO A 35 2.11 -17.70 16.50
N ASN A 36 1.25 -16.89 17.11
CA ASN A 36 -0.19 -16.93 16.81
C ASN A 36 -0.48 -16.39 15.40
N ASP A 37 -1.61 -16.79 14.83
CA ASP A 37 -2.15 -16.05 13.70
C ASP A 37 -2.58 -14.66 14.20
N LYS A 38 -2.32 -13.64 13.39
CA LYS A 38 -2.62 -12.25 13.75
C LYS A 38 -3.14 -11.45 12.57
N ILE A 39 -3.84 -10.37 12.87
CA ILE A 39 -4.11 -9.29 11.93
C ILE A 39 -3.06 -8.23 12.18
N VAL A 40 -2.28 -7.88 11.16
CA VAL A 40 -1.35 -6.75 11.20
C VAL A 40 -1.99 -5.54 10.54
N VAL A 41 -1.73 -4.36 11.07
CA VAL A 41 -2.13 -3.08 10.48
C VAL A 41 -0.88 -2.38 10.01
N GLU A 42 -0.83 -2.08 8.73
CA GLU A 42 0.30 -1.46 8.05
C GLU A 42 -0.15 -0.13 7.45
N VAL A 43 0.67 0.90 7.55
CA VAL A 43 0.40 2.22 6.96
C VAL A 43 1.35 2.47 5.80
N PHE A 44 0.84 3.00 4.70
CA PHE A 44 1.66 3.47 3.58
C PHE A 44 1.05 4.73 2.95
N GLN A 45 1.89 5.51 2.27
CA GLN A 45 1.46 6.68 1.52
C GLN A 45 1.53 6.39 0.02
N ASP A 46 0.63 7.01 -0.73
CA ASP A 46 0.66 6.99 -2.17
C ASP A 46 1.69 8.02 -2.68
N GLU A 47 2.81 7.56 -3.24
CA GLU A 47 3.87 8.45 -3.70
C GLU A 47 3.42 9.46 -4.76
N ALA A 48 2.45 9.09 -5.60
CA ALA A 48 1.92 10.00 -6.61
C ALA A 48 0.88 10.97 -6.03
N ILE A 49 0.32 10.68 -4.86
CA ILE A 49 -0.63 11.52 -4.12
C ILE A 49 -0.21 11.62 -2.63
N PRO A 50 0.85 12.39 -2.30
CA PRO A 50 1.40 12.43 -0.93
C PRO A 50 0.41 12.91 0.15
N GLY A 51 -0.67 13.60 -0.25
CA GLY A 51 -1.74 14.05 0.64
C GLY A 51 -2.69 12.94 1.12
N VAL A 52 -2.47 11.68 0.71
CA VAL A 52 -3.27 10.52 1.11
C VAL A 52 -2.42 9.49 1.85
N VAL A 53 -2.95 8.98 2.96
CA VAL A 53 -2.41 7.84 3.69
C VAL A 53 -3.41 6.69 3.67
N CYS A 54 -2.92 5.46 3.60
CA CYS A 54 -3.73 4.26 3.61
C CYS A 54 -3.29 3.33 4.75
N TYR A 55 -4.26 2.88 5.53
CA TYR A 55 -4.14 1.86 6.55
C TYR A 55 -4.65 0.53 5.99
N LEU A 56 -3.76 -0.44 5.88
CA LEU A 56 -4.02 -1.76 5.37
C LEU A 56 -3.95 -2.77 6.50
N SER A 57 -5.11 -3.35 6.84
CA SER A 57 -5.18 -4.52 7.70
C SER A 57 -5.08 -5.78 6.86
N ARG A 58 -4.31 -6.78 7.31
CA ARG A 58 -4.22 -8.09 6.65
C ARG A 58 -3.95 -9.21 7.64
N ALA A 59 -4.38 -10.41 7.30
CA ALA A 59 -4.00 -11.61 8.03
C ALA A 59 -2.49 -11.91 7.86
N LYS A 60 -1.88 -12.44 8.91
CA LYS A 60 -0.53 -13.01 8.93
C LYS A 60 -0.56 -14.36 9.63
N THR A 61 -0.18 -15.41 8.91
CA THR A 61 -0.18 -16.79 9.40
C THR A 61 1.01 -17.02 10.32
N GLY A 62 0.74 -17.48 11.54
CA GLY A 62 1.73 -17.88 12.53
C GLY A 62 2.09 -19.36 12.46
N GLY A 63 2.61 -19.90 13.57
CA GLY A 63 3.08 -21.27 13.71
C GLY A 63 4.51 -21.45 13.23
N VAL A 64 5.02 -22.68 13.27
CA VAL A 64 6.39 -22.99 12.81
C VAL A 64 6.60 -22.55 11.36
N SER A 65 5.63 -22.80 10.47
CA SER A 65 5.69 -22.35 9.07
C SER A 65 5.66 -20.83 8.93
N GLY A 66 4.90 -20.13 9.76
CA GLY A 66 4.88 -18.66 9.81
C GLY A 66 6.19 -18.07 10.30
N ALA A 67 6.79 -18.70 11.32
CA ALA A 67 8.07 -18.28 11.88
C ALA A 67 9.23 -18.40 10.90
N VAL A 68 9.22 -19.43 10.04
CA VAL A 68 10.25 -19.64 9.00
C VAL A 68 9.89 -19.01 7.65
N GLY A 69 8.78 -18.24 7.58
CA GLY A 69 8.39 -17.49 6.38
C GLY A 69 7.88 -18.33 5.22
N VAL A 70 7.50 -19.59 5.47
CA VAL A 70 6.95 -20.51 4.45
C VAL A 70 5.44 -20.60 4.48
N ALA A 71 4.80 -20.04 5.52
CA ALA A 71 3.36 -19.97 5.56
C ALA A 71 2.83 -19.01 4.51
N GLU A 72 1.68 -19.38 3.95
CA GLU A 72 0.88 -18.53 3.11
C GLU A 72 -0.14 -17.80 3.99
N ASP A 73 -0.20 -16.47 3.93
CA ASP A 73 -1.27 -15.75 4.62
C ASP A 73 -2.60 -15.91 3.87
N THR A 74 -3.71 -15.78 4.60
CA THR A 74 -5.04 -15.78 4.00
C THR A 74 -5.23 -14.51 3.17
N SER A 75 -6.18 -14.54 2.22
CA SER A 75 -6.48 -13.37 1.39
C SER A 75 -7.34 -12.31 2.11
N ASP A 76 -7.51 -12.42 3.42
CA ASP A 76 -8.31 -11.48 4.21
C ASP A 76 -7.51 -10.18 4.42
N ALA A 77 -8.00 -9.11 3.81
CA ALA A 77 -7.44 -7.77 3.94
C ALA A 77 -8.56 -6.72 3.89
N SER A 78 -8.35 -5.61 4.59
CA SER A 78 -9.19 -4.42 4.49
C SER A 78 -8.33 -3.18 4.45
N ILE A 79 -8.76 -2.18 3.68
CA ILE A 79 -8.05 -0.91 3.51
C ILE A 79 -8.93 0.25 3.94
N GLU A 80 -8.32 1.25 4.56
CA GLU A 80 -8.92 2.56 4.77
C GLU A 80 -7.93 3.66 4.40
N CYS A 81 -8.29 4.52 3.47
CA CYS A 81 -7.46 5.63 3.04
C CYS A 81 -8.10 6.95 3.46
N THR A 82 -7.28 7.92 3.84
CA THR A 82 -7.73 9.23 4.29
C THR A 82 -6.84 10.35 3.78
N GLN A 83 -7.44 11.51 3.54
CA GLN A 83 -6.72 12.72 3.18
C GLN A 83 -6.08 13.31 4.44
N ILE A 84 -4.75 13.38 4.47
CA ILE A 84 -3.96 13.93 5.58
C ILE A 84 -3.25 15.23 5.22
N GLY A 85 -3.41 15.70 3.99
CA GLY A 85 -2.79 16.92 3.51
C GLY A 85 -3.43 17.46 2.24
N PRO A 86 -2.88 18.53 1.68
CA PRO A 86 -3.30 19.03 0.38
C PRO A 86 -3.06 17.97 -0.70
N ILE A 87 -4.06 17.76 -1.56
CA ILE A 87 -3.97 16.85 -2.71
C ILE A 87 -3.79 17.69 -3.98
N ALA A 88 -2.61 17.62 -4.58
CA ALA A 88 -2.37 18.06 -5.94
C ALA A 88 -2.54 16.83 -6.85
N LEU A 89 -3.58 16.81 -7.68
CA LEU A 89 -3.87 15.68 -8.56
C LEU A 89 -3.11 15.84 -9.90
N PRO A 90 -2.12 14.97 -10.21
CA PRO A 90 -1.39 14.98 -11.47
C PRO A 90 -2.29 14.78 -12.69
N ASP A 91 -1.91 15.33 -13.84
CA ASP A 91 -2.74 15.32 -15.06
C ASP A 91 -2.94 13.91 -15.66
N ASP A 92 -1.94 13.04 -15.54
CA ASP A 92 -2.01 11.63 -15.94
C ASP A 92 -2.98 10.82 -15.08
N ILE A 93 -3.08 11.12 -13.78
CA ILE A 93 -4.07 10.53 -12.87
C ILE A 93 -5.45 11.13 -13.13
N ARG A 94 -5.54 12.47 -13.26
CA ARG A 94 -6.80 13.18 -13.54
C ARG A 94 -7.46 12.73 -14.85
N SER A 95 -6.65 12.45 -15.87
CA SER A 95 -7.11 11.94 -17.16
C SER A 95 -7.44 10.44 -17.15
N GLY A 96 -7.17 9.74 -16.05
CA GLY A 96 -7.41 8.31 -15.90
C GLY A 96 -6.35 7.41 -16.55
N LYS A 97 -5.26 7.96 -17.10
CA LYS A 97 -4.19 7.17 -17.75
C LYS A 97 -3.50 6.21 -16.78
N ARG A 98 -3.50 6.52 -15.49
CA ARG A 98 -2.92 5.70 -14.40
C ARG A 98 -3.98 4.99 -13.55
N ASN A 99 -5.20 4.83 -14.07
CA ASN A 99 -6.22 4.03 -13.41
C ASN A 99 -5.79 2.55 -13.37
N GLY A 100 -5.89 1.94 -12.19
CA GLY A 100 -5.43 0.57 -11.94
C GLY A 100 -3.93 0.45 -11.65
N GLU A 101 -3.22 1.58 -11.49
CA GLU A 101 -1.81 1.54 -11.10
C GLU A 101 -1.65 0.97 -9.67
N PRO A 102 -0.75 0.00 -9.47
CA PRO A 102 -0.39 -0.47 -8.13
C PRO A 102 0.32 0.62 -7.33
N VAL A 103 -0.26 0.98 -6.18
CA VAL A 103 0.33 1.93 -5.21
C VAL A 103 0.97 1.21 -4.03
N PHE A 104 0.63 -0.05 -3.81
CA PHE A 104 1.24 -0.91 -2.81
C PHE A 104 1.25 -2.36 -3.30
N LYS A 105 2.32 -3.08 -2.98
CA LYS A 105 2.45 -4.50 -3.32
C LYS A 105 3.21 -5.23 -2.23
N LYS A 106 2.62 -6.31 -1.71
CA LYS A 106 3.26 -7.16 -0.71
C LYS A 106 3.07 -8.63 -1.03
N ARG A 107 4.18 -9.37 -1.01
CA ARG A 107 4.17 -10.82 -1.19
C ARG A 107 3.71 -11.49 0.11
N THR A 108 2.71 -12.35 -0.02
CA THR A 108 1.99 -13.00 1.09
C THR A 108 2.23 -14.51 1.12
N SER A 109 2.97 -15.03 0.14
CA SER A 109 3.35 -16.45 0.02
C SER A 109 4.68 -16.59 -0.70
N LEU A 110 5.44 -17.62 -0.36
CA LEU A 110 6.67 -17.98 -1.09
C LEU A 110 6.41 -18.37 -2.53
N LEU A 111 5.19 -18.75 -2.91
CA LEU A 111 4.97 -19.31 -4.23
C LEU A 111 4.08 -18.42 -5.11
N PHE A 112 2.88 -17.99 -4.70
CA PHE A 112 1.94 -17.42 -5.70
C PHE A 112 0.92 -16.36 -5.22
N LYS A 113 1.04 -15.82 -3.99
CA LYS A 113 0.10 -14.80 -3.49
C LYS A 113 0.77 -13.47 -3.24
N THR A 114 0.16 -12.44 -3.79
CA THR A 114 0.50 -11.04 -3.61
C THR A 114 -0.75 -10.27 -3.25
N LEU A 115 -0.68 -9.54 -2.14
CA LEU A 115 -1.64 -8.50 -1.81
C LEU A 115 -1.24 -7.22 -2.55
N GLN A 116 -2.17 -6.63 -3.28
CA GLN A 116 -1.93 -5.42 -4.06
C GLN A 116 -3.00 -4.38 -3.72
N VAL A 117 -2.60 -3.10 -3.69
CA VAL A 117 -3.53 -1.97 -3.69
C VAL A 117 -3.34 -1.22 -4.98
N VAL A 118 -4.43 -0.97 -5.69
CA VAL A 118 -4.45 -0.18 -6.92
C VAL A 118 -5.30 1.08 -6.74
N ARG A 119 -4.95 2.13 -7.46
CA ARG A 119 -5.65 3.42 -7.42
C ARG A 119 -6.44 3.68 -8.70
N PHE A 120 -7.61 4.27 -8.54
CA PHE A 120 -8.43 4.84 -9.60
C PHE A 120 -8.80 6.28 -9.25
N TYR A 121 -9.06 7.08 -10.28
CA TYR A 121 -9.68 8.39 -10.12
C TYR A 121 -11.11 8.39 -10.66
N ASP A 122 -12.06 8.74 -9.81
CA ASP A 122 -13.47 8.96 -10.16
C ASP A 122 -13.72 10.47 -10.33
N GLY A 123 -13.59 10.94 -11.57
CA GLY A 123 -13.73 12.35 -11.94
C GLY A 123 -15.09 12.97 -11.55
N PRO A 124 -16.24 12.36 -11.88
CA PRO A 124 -17.55 12.88 -11.51
C PRO A 124 -17.76 13.14 -10.01
N ARG A 125 -17.11 12.36 -9.14
CA ARG A 125 -17.20 12.50 -7.68
C ARG A 125 -15.95 13.15 -7.06
N ASN A 126 -14.99 13.54 -7.90
CA ASN A 126 -13.69 14.08 -7.51
C ASN A 126 -13.03 13.25 -6.39
N ALA A 127 -12.95 11.93 -6.59
CA ALA A 127 -12.50 11.00 -5.56
C ALA A 127 -11.39 10.07 -6.06
N LEU A 128 -10.48 9.72 -5.15
CA LEU A 128 -9.48 8.68 -5.35
C LEU A 128 -10.02 7.39 -4.74
N VAL A 129 -10.07 6.32 -5.54
CA VAL A 129 -10.58 5.02 -5.11
C VAL A 129 -9.42 4.05 -5.02
N TYR A 130 -9.23 3.47 -3.84
CA TYR A 130 -8.19 2.50 -3.56
C TYR A 130 -8.82 1.13 -3.37
N LEU A 131 -8.42 0.17 -4.20
CA LEU A 131 -8.90 -1.20 -4.15
C LEU A 131 -7.75 -2.11 -3.71
N THR A 132 -7.91 -2.78 -2.58
CA THR A 132 -7.01 -3.87 -2.18
C THR A 132 -7.57 -5.20 -2.64
N TYR A 133 -6.74 -6.06 -3.23
CA TYR A 133 -7.10 -7.41 -3.63
C TYR A 133 -5.88 -8.33 -3.60
N SER A 134 -6.13 -9.64 -3.44
CA SER A 134 -5.09 -10.67 -3.52
C SER A 134 -5.12 -11.29 -4.91
N ASP A 135 -3.98 -11.31 -5.60
CA ASP A 135 -3.84 -12.25 -6.71
C ASP A 135 -3.71 -13.66 -6.14
N ARG A 136 -4.50 -14.59 -6.68
CA ARG A 136 -4.31 -16.02 -6.44
C ARG A 136 -4.34 -16.67 -7.82
N LEU A 137 -3.16 -17.01 -8.32
CA LEU A 137 -2.95 -17.45 -9.71
C LEU A 137 -3.77 -18.69 -10.12
N ILE A 138 -4.22 -19.52 -9.16
CA ILE A 138 -4.84 -20.82 -9.45
C ILE A 138 -6.37 -20.81 -9.29
N GLU A 139 -6.91 -20.13 -8.28
CA GLU A 139 -8.37 -20.14 -7.99
C GLU A 139 -9.04 -18.77 -8.17
N GLY A 140 -8.25 -17.69 -8.33
CA GLY A 140 -8.73 -16.34 -8.06
C GLY A 140 -9.06 -16.14 -6.58
N SER A 141 -8.88 -14.94 -6.06
CA SER A 141 -9.40 -14.59 -4.73
C SER A 141 -10.31 -13.38 -4.89
N PRO A 142 -11.64 -13.55 -4.91
CA PRO A 142 -12.56 -12.42 -5.04
C PRO A 142 -12.56 -11.53 -3.78
N LYS A 143 -11.77 -11.89 -2.76
CA LYS A 143 -11.60 -11.11 -1.53
C LYS A 143 -10.90 -9.79 -1.85
N ASN A 144 -11.62 -8.72 -1.60
CA ASN A 144 -11.17 -7.36 -1.81
C ASN A 144 -11.80 -6.44 -0.77
N SER A 145 -11.24 -5.25 -0.67
CA SER A 145 -11.80 -4.14 0.10
C SER A 145 -11.52 -2.84 -0.66
N VAL A 146 -12.41 -1.87 -0.51
CA VAL A 146 -12.34 -0.59 -1.23
C VAL A 146 -12.47 0.56 -0.24
N SER A 147 -11.64 1.59 -0.43
CA SER A 147 -11.77 2.85 0.27
C SER A 147 -11.78 3.99 -0.75
N ALA A 148 -12.53 5.04 -0.46
CA ALA A 148 -12.70 6.17 -1.36
C ALA A 148 -12.40 7.48 -0.63
N VAL A 149 -11.40 8.21 -1.12
CA VAL A 149 -11.00 9.51 -0.59
C VAL A 149 -11.57 10.59 -1.49
N VAL A 150 -12.62 11.26 -1.04
CA VAL A 150 -13.15 12.43 -1.76
C VAL A 150 -12.15 13.57 -1.59
N ILE A 151 -11.67 14.14 -2.70
CA ILE A 151 -10.70 15.23 -2.69
C ILE A 151 -11.44 16.49 -2.24
N GLN A 152 -11.13 16.95 -1.03
CA GLN A 152 -11.68 18.17 -0.44
C GLN A 152 -10.62 19.28 -0.39
N PRO A 153 -11.03 20.57 -0.41
CA PRO A 153 -10.13 21.66 -0.08
C PRO A 153 -9.50 21.44 1.31
N TRP A 154 -8.18 21.51 1.39
CA TRP A 154 -7.46 21.32 2.65
C TRP A 154 -7.59 22.56 3.53
N LYS A 155 -8.25 22.44 4.68
CA LYS A 155 -8.49 23.53 5.63
C LYS A 155 -7.46 23.51 6.77
N GLY A 156 -6.20 23.85 6.47
CA GLY A 156 -5.22 24.36 7.45
C GLY A 156 -4.69 23.41 8.53
N ASP A 157 -3.40 23.60 8.85
CA ASP A 157 -2.47 22.93 9.77
C ASP A 157 -2.89 21.57 10.38
N PRO A 158 -2.14 20.47 10.10
CA PRO A 158 -2.31 19.26 10.89
C PRO A 158 -2.09 19.65 12.36
N ALA A 159 -3.02 19.25 13.23
CA ALA A 159 -2.70 19.17 14.66
C ALA A 159 -1.35 18.44 14.75
N GLN A 160 -0.36 19.06 15.39
CA GLN A 160 0.99 18.50 15.49
C GLN A 160 0.85 17.01 15.87
N PRO A 161 1.38 16.07 15.07
CA PRO A 161 1.43 14.69 15.50
C PRO A 161 2.20 14.67 16.82
N ALA A 162 1.61 14.01 17.83
CA ALA A 162 2.20 13.94 19.15
C ALA A 162 3.49 13.12 19.09
N GLY A 163 4.64 13.79 18.95
CA GLY A 163 5.97 13.26 19.25
C GLY A 163 6.57 12.31 18.21
N GLU A 164 7.86 12.52 18.03
CA GLU A 164 8.84 11.70 17.29
C GLU A 164 9.21 10.41 18.03
#